data_AF-A0A919U8N1-F1
#
_entry.id   AF-A0A919U8N1-F1
#
_cell.length_a   1.000
_cell.length_b   1.000
_cell.length_c   1.000
_cell.angle_alpha   90.00
_cell.angle_beta   90.00
_cell.angle_gamma   90.00
#
_symmetry.space_group_name_H-M   'P 1'
#
loop_
_entity.id
_entity.type
_entity.pdbx_description
1 polymer ?
#
loop_
_entity_poly.entity_id
_entity_poly.type
_entity_poly.pdbx_seq_one_letter_code
_entity_poly.pdbx_strand_id
1 'polypeptide(L)'
;MEWLCGGLCALAVLGIAGFALLRRRDERRFQQWGSGRPTSAVCIHCHGRGWVQHTRRTLEFTGEAFADEAAPQTQCEICGGAGRVPR
;
A
#
# COMPACT_ATOMS: atom_id res chain seq x y z
N MET A 1 -24.23 0.72 -56.79
CA MET A 1 -22.99 0.54 -55.99
C MET A 1 -22.97 1.55 -54.84
N GLU A 2 -24.00 1.58 -54.00
CA GLU A 2 -24.23 2.68 -53.04
C GLU A 2 -24.33 2.18 -51.59
N TRP A 3 -24.51 0.86 -51.40
CA TRP A 3 -24.70 0.22 -50.10
C TRP A 3 -23.39 -0.12 -49.37
N LEU A 4 -22.25 -0.10 -50.08
CA LEU A 4 -20.94 -0.38 -49.49
C LEU A 4 -20.36 0.84 -48.72
N CYS A 5 -20.70 2.07 -49.12
CA CYS A 5 -20.25 3.29 -48.43
C CYS A 5 -20.90 3.45 -47.05
N GLY A 6 -22.19 3.15 -46.90
CA GLY A 6 -22.90 3.27 -45.62
C GLY A 6 -22.37 2.31 -44.55
N GLY A 7 -22.06 1.07 -44.93
CA GLY A 7 -21.54 0.05 -44.02
C GLY A 7 -20.13 0.35 -43.51
N LEU A 8 -19.25 0.85 -44.39
CA LEU A 8 -17.88 1.24 -44.03
C LEU A 8 -17.85 2.46 -43.09
N CYS A 9 -18.73 3.45 -43.31
CA CYS A 9 -18.86 4.58 -42.39
C CYS A 9 -19.36 4.17 -41.00
N ALA A 10 -20.33 3.26 -40.92
CA ALA A 10 -20.85 2.77 -39.64
C ALA A 10 -19.79 2.01 -38.83
N LEU A 11 -18.98 1.17 -39.48
CA LEU A 11 -17.87 0.45 -38.84
C LEU A 11 -16.76 1.41 -38.37
N ALA A 12 -16.45 2.45 -39.14
CA ALA A 12 -15.46 3.45 -38.74
C ALA A 12 -15.90 4.22 -37.49
N VAL A 13 -17.17 4.63 -37.40
CA VAL A 13 -17.70 5.35 -36.23
C VAL A 13 -17.70 4.45 -34.99
N LEU A 14 -18.08 3.18 -35.11
CA LEU A 14 -18.04 2.22 -34.00
C LEU A 14 -16.61 1.94 -33.54
N GLY A 15 -15.65 1.84 -34.46
CA GLY A 15 -14.23 1.69 -34.13
C GLY A 15 -13.67 2.88 -33.36
N ILE A 16 -13.98 4.11 -33.79
CA ILE A 16 -13.54 5.35 -33.12
C ILE A 16 -14.17 5.48 -31.73
N ALA A 17 -15.47 5.19 -31.60
CA ALA A 17 -16.17 5.22 -30.32
C ALA A 17 -15.61 4.17 -29.34
N GLY A 18 -15.35 2.95 -29.81
CA GLY A 18 -14.71 1.90 -29.01
C GLY A 18 -13.30 2.28 -28.55
N PHE A 19 -12.48 2.85 -29.44
CA PHE A 19 -11.14 3.33 -29.11
C PHE A 19 -11.16 4.47 -28.08
N ALA A 20 -12.08 5.42 -28.22
CA ALA A 20 -12.25 6.53 -27.27
C ALA A 20 -12.68 6.04 -25.87
N LEU A 21 -13.54 5.02 -25.80
CA LEU A 21 -13.94 4.40 -24.53
C LEU A 21 -12.79 3.63 -23.87
N LEU A 22 -11.98 2.92 -24.65
CA LEU A 22 -10.79 2.24 -24.16
C LEU A 22 -9.76 3.23 -23.59
N ARG A 23 -9.50 4.35 -24.29
CA ARG A 23 -8.61 5.40 -23.78
C ARG A 23 -9.12 6.01 -22.48
N ARG A 24 -10.41 6.36 -22.38
CA ARG A 24 -11.00 6.90 -21.14
C ARG A 24 -10.88 5.92 -19.97
N ARG A 25 -11.00 4.62 -20.23
CA ARG A 25 -10.85 3.59 -19.20
C ARG A 25 -9.41 3.53 -18.70
N ASP A 26 -8.44 3.68 -19.58
CA ASP A 26 -7.02 3.65 -19.24
C ASP A 26 -6.60 4.89 -18.42
N GLU A 27 -7.08 6.07 -18.82
CA GLU A 27 -6.87 7.32 -18.06
C GLU A 27 -7.41 7.23 -16.63
N ARG A 28 -8.61 6.66 -16.45
CA ARG A 28 -9.18 6.43 -15.10
C ARG A 28 -8.34 5.44 -14.29
N ARG A 29 -7.83 4.39 -14.92
CA ARG A 29 -6.94 3.42 -14.28
C ARG A 29 -5.64 4.09 -13.84
N PHE A 30 -5.08 4.95 -14.68
CA PHE A 30 -3.85 5.69 -14.37
C PHE A 30 -4.05 6.68 -13.20
N GLN A 31 -5.17 7.39 -13.17
CA GLN A 31 -5.51 8.29 -12.05
C GLN A 31 -5.72 7.55 -10.71
N GLN A 32 -6.22 6.31 -10.76
CA GLN A 32 -6.34 5.47 -9.57
C GLN A 32 -4.97 5.06 -9.00
N TRP A 33 -3.93 4.98 -9.84
CA TRP A 33 -2.57 4.64 -9.40
C TRP A 33 -1.78 5.86 -8.91
N GLY A 34 -2.12 7.06 -9.39
CA GLY A 34 -1.40 8.30 -9.06
C GLY A 34 -1.90 9.07 -7.84
N SER A 35 -3.09 8.78 -7.31
CA SER A 35 -3.79 9.63 -6.33
C SER A 35 -3.50 9.34 -4.86
N GLY A 36 -2.66 8.35 -4.54
CA GLY A 36 -2.52 7.88 -3.17
C GLY A 36 -1.10 7.56 -2.76
N ARG A 37 -0.14 8.48 -2.90
CA ARG A 37 1.07 8.36 -2.08
C ARG A 37 0.63 8.56 -0.63
N PRO A 38 0.71 7.55 0.25
CA PRO A 38 0.36 7.76 1.64
C PRO A 38 1.28 8.85 2.20
N THR A 39 0.67 9.89 2.79
CA THR A 39 1.35 11.01 3.47
C THR A 39 2.15 10.57 4.70
N SER A 40 2.07 9.29 5.03
CA SER A 40 2.77 8.66 6.13
C SER A 40 3.45 7.35 5.67
N ALA A 41 4.64 7.11 6.19
CA ALA A 41 5.35 5.84 6.06
C ALA A 41 5.12 4.98 7.31
N VAL A 42 5.22 3.66 7.16
CA VAL A 42 5.24 2.75 8.31
C VAL A 42 6.50 3.01 9.11
N CYS A 43 6.37 3.18 10.42
CA CYS A 43 7.52 3.35 11.30
C CYS A 43 8.34 2.05 11.32
N ILE A 44 9.59 2.11 10.88
CA ILE A 44 10.48 0.94 10.79
C ILE A 44 10.87 0.41 12.18
N HIS A 45 10.85 1.25 13.21
CA HIS A 45 11.29 0.87 14.55
C HIS A 45 10.28 -0.07 15.23
N CYS A 46 8.98 0.23 15.12
CA CYS A 46 7.92 -0.61 15.66
C CYS A 46 7.20 -1.45 14.59
N HIS A 47 7.63 -1.39 13.33
CA HIS A 47 7.00 -2.07 12.19
C HIS A 47 5.48 -1.86 12.10
N GLY A 48 5.01 -0.64 12.34
CA GLY A 48 3.57 -0.34 12.28
C GLY A 48 2.76 -0.63 13.54
N ARG A 49 3.34 -1.27 14.56
CA ARG A 49 2.60 -1.66 15.77
C ARG A 49 2.33 -0.51 16.74
N GLY A 50 3.17 0.51 16.78
CA GLY A 50 3.08 1.61 17.77
C GLY A 50 3.74 1.28 19.12
N TRP A 51 4.08 0.02 19.37
CA TRP A 51 4.78 -0.42 20.58
C TRP A 51 5.99 -1.27 20.24
N VAL A 52 6.97 -1.25 21.14
CA VAL A 52 8.18 -2.05 21.09
C VAL A 52 8.14 -3.03 22.26
N GLN A 53 8.46 -4.28 21.97
CA GLN A 53 8.61 -5.31 22.99
C GLN A 53 10.11 -5.54 23.18
N HIS A 54 10.59 -5.28 24.38
CA HIS A 54 11.95 -5.60 24.76
C HIS A 54 11.95 -6.97 25.44
N THR A 55 12.90 -7.83 25.07
CA THR A 55 13.19 -9.02 25.86
C THR A 55 14.33 -8.66 26.80
N ARG A 56 14.12 -8.82 28.11
CA ARG A 56 15.20 -8.65 29.08
C ARG A 56 15.70 -10.04 29.44
N ARG A 57 16.93 -10.35 29.06
CA ARG A 57 17.61 -11.55 29.54
C ARG A 57 17.97 -11.31 31.00
N THR A 58 17.48 -12.15 31.90
CA THR A 58 17.89 -12.07 33.30
C THR A 58 19.32 -12.59 33.40
N LEU A 59 20.08 -12.06 34.35
CA LEU A 59 21.41 -12.60 34.70
C LEU A 59 21.29 -13.85 35.57
N GLU A 60 20.07 -14.33 35.80
CA GLU A 60 19.79 -15.49 36.63
C GLU A 60 19.90 -16.75 35.77
N PHE A 61 20.88 -17.58 36.12
CA PHE A 61 21.14 -18.85 35.45
C PHE A 61 20.33 -19.95 36.16
N THR A 62 19.41 -20.60 35.43
CA THR A 62 18.48 -21.61 35.98
C THR A 62 19.08 -23.02 36.05
N GLY A 63 20.34 -23.19 35.64
CA GLY A 63 20.99 -24.49 35.51
C GLY A 63 21.04 -25.00 34.07
N GLU A 64 20.07 -24.63 33.24
CA GLU A 64 20.01 -25.03 31.81
C GLU A 64 20.24 -23.84 30.86
N ALA A 65 19.74 -22.65 31.23
CA ALA A 65 19.92 -21.42 30.45
C ALA A 65 19.77 -20.18 31.35
N PHE A 66 20.04 -19.00 30.80
CA PHE A 66 19.59 -17.74 31.40
C PHE A 66 18.09 -17.59 31.16
N ALA A 67 17.34 -17.21 32.20
CA ALA A 67 15.91 -16.97 32.04
C ALA A 67 15.68 -15.70 31.19
N ASP A 68 14.74 -15.76 30.27
CA ASP A 68 14.29 -14.60 29.50
C ASP A 68 12.95 -14.13 30.09
N GLU A 69 12.91 -12.89 30.57
CA GLU A 69 11.67 -12.26 31.03
C GLU A 69 11.12 -11.36 29.92
N ALA A 70 9.81 -11.52 29.67
CA ALA A 70 9.09 -10.60 28.80
C ALA A 70 9.02 -9.24 29.49
N ALA A 71 9.77 -8.25 28.99
CA ALA A 71 9.63 -6.90 29.48
C ALA A 71 8.26 -6.34 29.04
N PRO A 72 7.65 -5.45 29.83
CA PRO A 72 6.41 -4.80 29.44
C PRO A 72 6.58 -4.06 28.11
N GLN A 73 5.53 -4.08 27.29
CA GLN A 73 5.53 -3.34 26.02
C GLN A 73 5.61 -1.84 26.31
N THR A 74 6.53 -1.16 25.63
CA THR A 74 6.71 0.28 25.73
C THR A 74 6.21 0.96 24.46
N GLN A 75 5.71 2.19 24.59
CA GLN A 75 5.30 2.98 23.43
C GLN A 75 6.53 3.28 22.55
N CYS A 76 6.36 3.17 21.23
CA CYS A 76 7.41 3.55 20.29
C CYS A 76 7.55 5.07 20.26
N GLU A 77 8.66 5.58 20.79
CA GLU A 77 8.96 7.01 20.86
C GLU A 77 9.11 7.64 19.47
N ILE A 78 9.65 6.89 18.50
CA ILE A 78 9.89 7.37 17.13
C ILE A 78 8.59 7.78 16.43
N CYS A 79 7.49 7.06 16.67
CA CYS A 79 6.19 7.37 16.07
C CYS A 79 5.14 7.85 17.07
N GLY A 80 5.52 8.09 18.32
CA GLY A 80 4.59 8.46 19.39
C GLY A 80 3.45 7.47 19.58
N GLY A 81 3.67 6.18 19.29
CA GLY A 81 2.63 5.15 19.34
C GLY A 81 1.72 5.04 18.12
N ALA A 82 1.87 5.89 17.10
CA ALA A 82 0.98 5.89 15.93
C ALA A 82 1.26 4.73 14.94
N GLY A 83 2.40 4.07 15.05
CA GLY A 83 2.86 3.04 14.09
C GLY A 83 3.30 3.62 12.74
N ARG A 84 3.07 4.91 12.49
CA ARG A 84 3.39 5.60 11.25
C ARG A 84 4.12 6.90 11.55
N VAL A 85 4.99 7.29 10.63
CA VAL A 85 5.69 8.58 10.67
C VAL A 85 5.29 9.40 9.45
N PRO A 86 5.20 10.73 9.56
CA PRO A 86 5.06 11.58 8.38
C PRO A 86 6.24 11.30 7.43
N ARG A 87 5.94 11.32 6.13
CA ARG A 87 6.93 11.02 5.10
C ARG A 87 7.88 12.19 4.87
#